data_AF-A0AAW1IZT7-F1
#
_entry.id   AF-A0AAW1IZT7-F1
#
_cell.length_a   1.000
_cell.length_b   1.000
_cell.length_c   1.000
_cell.angle_alpha   90.00
_cell.angle_beta   90.00
_cell.angle_gamma   90.00
#
_symmetry.space_group_name_H-M   'P 1'
#
loop_
_entity.id
_entity.type
_entity.pdbx_description
1 polymer ?
#
loop_
_entity_poly.entity_id
_entity_poly.type
_entity_poly.pdbx_seq_one_letter_code
_entity_poly.pdbx_strand_id
1 'polypeptide(L)'
;MVSNEKVKEYFCEYLIYEPFTIQTAHATTRHDYTIDIPCLKTFKAPHERLKFHVFDFSENYDGLIGVNLMRQLGAVIDVPNGVLKTKFGEIKIYWENSTVNLGPRERKIVKIPVTKNCSNILINHQKLAPGVEMPSLITSAKDFYAIAEIANFNNHSIKVGIENPITAEIYETENNTKN
;
A
#
# COMPACT_ATOMS: atom_id res chain seq x y z
N MET A 1 -15.61 2.14 1.04
CA MET A 1 -16.51 1.01 0.69
C MET A 1 -16.09 -0.18 1.51
N VAL A 2 -16.99 -1.13 1.79
CA VAL A 2 -16.71 -2.39 2.50
C VAL A 2 -17.52 -3.51 1.85
N SER A 3 -16.96 -4.72 1.77
CA SER A 3 -17.62 -5.88 1.15
C SER A 3 -18.85 -6.36 1.93
N ASN A 4 -19.84 -6.90 1.22
CA ASN A 4 -21.08 -7.41 1.80
C ASN A 4 -20.82 -8.55 2.80
N GLU A 5 -19.87 -9.44 2.48
CA GLU A 5 -19.51 -10.57 3.34
C GLU A 5 -19.01 -10.08 4.71
N LYS A 6 -18.06 -9.14 4.71
CA LYS A 6 -17.45 -8.63 5.94
C LYS A 6 -18.41 -7.81 6.77
N VAL A 7 -19.35 -7.11 6.14
CA VAL A 7 -20.44 -6.43 6.85
C VAL A 7 -21.31 -7.43 7.60
N LYS A 8 -21.71 -8.53 6.97
CA LYS A 8 -22.52 -9.57 7.64
C LYS A 8 -21.77 -10.24 8.79
N GLU A 9 -20.47 -10.47 8.61
CA GLU A 9 -19.62 -11.15 9.58
C GLU A 9 -19.33 -10.28 10.82
N TYR A 10 -19.05 -8.99 10.64
CA TYR A 10 -18.51 -8.14 11.71
C TYR A 10 -19.35 -6.90 12.07
N PHE A 11 -20.19 -6.41 11.16
CA PHE A 11 -20.80 -5.08 11.28
C PHE A 11 -22.31 -5.07 11.04
N CYS A 12 -22.98 -6.22 11.16
CA CYS A 12 -24.41 -6.37 10.84
C CYS A 12 -25.30 -5.41 11.66
N GLU A 13 -24.96 -5.18 12.92
CA GLU A 13 -25.68 -4.26 13.83
C GLU A 13 -25.56 -2.78 13.45
N TYR A 14 -24.62 -2.43 12.56
CA TYR A 14 -24.35 -1.06 12.13
C TYR A 14 -24.89 -0.75 10.73
N LEU A 15 -25.68 -1.66 10.15
CA LEU A 15 -26.23 -1.54 8.81
C LEU A 15 -27.37 -0.52 8.77
N ILE A 16 -27.31 0.40 7.81
CA ILE A 16 -28.29 1.46 7.60
C ILE A 16 -28.78 1.38 6.16
N TYR A 17 -30.10 1.35 5.98
CA TYR A 17 -30.71 1.51 4.66
C TYR A 17 -30.58 2.97 4.20
N GLU A 18 -29.66 3.20 3.28
CA GLU A 18 -29.37 4.50 2.68
C GLU A 18 -28.96 4.28 1.23
N PRO A 19 -29.92 4.28 0.29
CA PRO A 19 -29.65 3.95 -1.10
C PRO A 19 -28.72 4.95 -1.78
N PHE A 20 -27.82 4.42 -2.60
CA PHE A 20 -26.86 5.19 -3.38
C PHE A 20 -26.57 4.50 -4.70
N THR A 21 -25.83 5.17 -5.57
CA THR A 21 -25.49 4.67 -6.90
C THR A 21 -23.99 4.77 -7.11
N ILE A 22 -23.39 3.71 -7.64
CA ILE A 22 -21.99 3.68 -8.06
C ILE A 22 -21.94 3.65 -9.57
N GLN A 23 -21.23 4.61 -10.15
CA GLN A 23 -20.89 4.62 -11.55
C GLN A 23 -19.45 4.13 -11.73
N THR A 24 -19.29 3.03 -12.47
CA THR A 24 -18.00 2.54 -12.93
C THR A 24 -17.83 2.87 -14.42
N ALA A 25 -16.66 2.58 -14.98
CA ALA A 25 -16.40 2.78 -16.41
C ALA A 25 -17.36 1.96 -17.31
N HIS A 26 -17.94 0.88 -16.78
CA HIS A 26 -18.72 -0.09 -17.56
C HIS A 26 -20.22 -0.09 -17.21
N ALA A 27 -20.60 0.32 -16.00
CA ALA A 27 -21.98 0.22 -15.55
C ALA A 27 -22.29 1.21 -14.42
N THR A 28 -23.58 1.51 -14.29
CA THR A 28 -24.14 2.19 -13.13
C THR A 28 -24.92 1.16 -12.32
N THR A 29 -24.61 1.01 -11.04
CA THR A 29 -25.22 0.03 -10.14
C THR A 29 -25.82 0.73 -8.93
N ARG A 30 -27.02 0.30 -8.53
CA ARG A 30 -27.69 0.79 -7.33
C ARG A 30 -27.39 -0.16 -6.16
N HIS A 31 -27.14 0.44 -5.01
CA HIS A 31 -26.89 -0.25 -3.74
C HIS A 31 -27.73 0.40 -2.66
N ASP A 32 -28.14 -0.37 -1.67
CA ASP A 32 -29.17 0.07 -0.71
C ASP A 32 -28.63 0.36 0.69
N TYR A 33 -27.39 -0.05 0.99
CA TYR A 33 -26.90 -0.08 2.37
C TYR A 33 -25.57 0.63 2.58
N THR A 34 -25.49 1.32 3.72
CA THR A 34 -24.25 1.84 4.28
C THR A 34 -24.04 1.24 5.66
N ILE A 35 -22.81 1.31 6.18
CA ILE A 35 -22.51 1.06 7.58
C ILE A 35 -21.99 2.35 8.21
N ASP A 36 -22.33 2.56 9.48
CA ASP A 36 -21.75 3.61 10.30
C ASP A 36 -21.21 3.00 11.60
N ILE A 37 -19.90 2.85 11.68
CA ILE A 37 -19.22 2.11 12.76
C ILE A 37 -18.40 3.05 13.65
N PRO A 38 -18.22 2.74 14.94
CA PRO A 38 -17.19 3.36 15.74
C PRO A 38 -15.81 3.21 15.08
N CYS A 39 -14.95 4.22 15.20
CA CYS A 39 -13.62 4.15 14.60
C CYS A 39 -12.82 2.96 15.12
N LEU A 40 -12.20 2.22 14.20
CA LEU A 40 -11.38 1.06 14.55
C LEU A 40 -10.19 1.50 15.40
N LYS A 41 -9.81 0.68 16.39
CA LYS A 41 -8.72 0.97 17.33
C LYS A 41 -7.41 1.38 16.64
N THR A 42 -7.15 0.82 15.46
CA THR A 42 -5.98 1.14 14.62
C THR A 42 -5.83 2.64 14.35
N PHE A 43 -6.93 3.37 14.20
CA PHE A 43 -6.92 4.81 13.94
C PHE A 43 -6.76 5.67 15.19
N LYS A 44 -6.78 5.08 16.39
CA LYS A 44 -6.62 5.77 17.68
C LYS A 44 -7.61 6.94 17.87
N ALA A 45 -8.78 6.86 17.25
CA ALA A 45 -9.78 7.93 17.20
C ALA A 45 -11.11 7.49 17.84
N PRO A 46 -11.16 7.22 19.16
CA PRO A 46 -12.28 6.52 19.80
C PRO A 46 -13.64 7.24 19.72
N HIS A 47 -13.64 8.55 19.47
CA HIS A 47 -14.86 9.37 19.36
C HIS A 47 -15.31 9.62 17.91
N GLU A 48 -14.51 9.20 16.92
CA GLU A 48 -14.88 9.34 15.52
C GLU A 48 -15.76 8.15 15.10
N ARG A 49 -16.64 8.40 14.13
CA ARG A 49 -17.44 7.35 13.47
C ARG A 49 -17.08 7.28 12.00
N LEU A 50 -17.00 6.08 11.45
CA LEU A 50 -16.59 5.86 10.07
C LEU A 50 -17.78 5.31 9.29
N LYS A 51 -18.18 6.07 8.27
CA LYS A 51 -19.23 5.66 7.36
C LYS A 51 -18.63 5.02 6.11
N PHE A 52 -19.15 3.85 5.74
CA PHE A 52 -18.77 3.16 4.51
C PHE A 52 -20.00 2.76 3.71
N HIS A 53 -19.88 2.90 2.39
CA HIS A 53 -20.81 2.30 1.43
C HIS A 53 -20.59 0.78 1.35
N VAL A 54 -21.65 -0.01 1.44
CA VAL A 54 -21.57 -1.47 1.30
C VAL A 54 -21.58 -1.83 -0.19
N PHE A 55 -20.46 -2.36 -0.68
CA PHE A 55 -20.24 -2.66 -2.09
C PHE A 55 -19.04 -3.60 -2.25
N ASP A 56 -19.23 -4.68 -3.02
CA ASP A 56 -18.15 -5.61 -3.37
C ASP A 56 -17.33 -5.05 -4.54
N PHE A 57 -16.24 -4.35 -4.20
CA PHE A 57 -15.37 -3.69 -5.18
C PHE A 57 -14.14 -4.52 -5.58
N SER A 58 -13.77 -5.52 -4.78
CA SER A 58 -12.57 -6.33 -4.96
C SER A 58 -12.69 -7.64 -4.18
N GLU A 59 -12.13 -8.72 -4.72
CA GLU A 59 -11.94 -9.98 -4.01
C GLU A 59 -10.72 -9.95 -3.07
N ASN A 60 -9.79 -9.02 -3.31
CA ASN A 60 -8.51 -8.95 -2.57
C ASN A 60 -8.58 -8.03 -1.33
N TYR A 61 -9.64 -7.25 -1.17
CA TYR A 61 -9.71 -6.20 -0.15
C TYR A 61 -11.07 -6.17 0.53
N ASP A 62 -11.07 -6.21 1.86
CA ASP A 62 -12.29 -6.11 2.68
C ASP A 62 -12.93 -4.72 2.65
N GLY A 63 -12.12 -3.68 2.46
CA GLY A 63 -12.57 -2.31 2.55
C GLY A 63 -11.62 -1.31 1.88
N LEU A 64 -12.19 -0.16 1.51
CA LEU A 64 -11.50 0.96 0.88
C LEU A 64 -11.80 2.25 1.63
N ILE A 65 -10.74 2.97 1.99
CA ILE A 65 -10.78 4.28 2.65
C ILE A 65 -10.82 5.35 1.57
N GLY A 66 -11.93 6.10 1.52
CA GLY A 66 -12.09 7.22 0.59
C GLY A 66 -11.48 8.52 1.13
N VAL A 67 -11.37 9.52 0.25
CA VAL A 67 -10.83 10.85 0.58
C VAL A 67 -11.63 11.55 1.69
N ASN A 68 -12.95 11.35 1.76
CA ASN A 68 -13.78 11.92 2.83
C ASN A 68 -13.33 11.42 4.22
N LEU A 69 -13.07 10.13 4.33
CA LEU A 69 -12.60 9.51 5.56
C LEU A 69 -11.17 9.96 5.90
N MET A 70 -10.29 10.06 4.89
CA MET A 70 -8.95 10.63 5.08
C MET A 70 -9.03 12.07 5.60
N ARG A 71 -9.93 12.90 5.06
CA ARG A 71 -10.12 14.29 5.50
C ARG A 71 -10.63 14.36 6.94
N GLN A 72 -11.62 13.54 7.31
CA GLN A 72 -12.13 13.47 8.67
C GLN A 72 -11.03 13.15 9.69
N LEU A 73 -10.16 12.20 9.35
CA LEU A 73 -9.02 11.78 10.18
C LEU A 73 -7.84 12.76 10.14
N GLY A 74 -7.88 13.79 9.29
CA GLY A 74 -6.73 14.66 9.03
C GLY A 74 -5.53 13.86 8.51
N ALA A 75 -5.79 12.88 7.66
CA ALA A 75 -4.82 11.88 7.27
C ALA A 75 -3.89 12.35 6.16
N VAL A 76 -2.60 12.04 6.28
CA VAL A 76 -1.55 12.30 5.30
C VAL A 76 -0.79 11.01 5.06
N ILE A 77 -0.69 10.58 3.81
CA ILE A 77 0.10 9.41 3.41
C ILE A 77 1.57 9.84 3.34
N ASP A 78 2.36 9.40 4.31
CA ASP A 78 3.80 9.60 4.34
C ASP A 78 4.47 8.33 3.81
N VAL A 79 4.58 8.27 2.48
CA VAL A 79 5.14 7.10 1.79
C VAL A 79 6.59 6.83 2.20
N PRO A 80 7.51 7.82 2.24
CA PRO A 80 8.90 7.56 2.62
C PRO A 80 9.05 6.91 4.00
N ASN A 81 8.20 7.26 4.96
CA ASN A 81 8.21 6.67 6.29
C ASN A 81 7.31 5.42 6.41
N GLY A 82 6.57 5.05 5.36
CA GLY A 82 5.67 3.91 5.36
C GLY A 82 4.51 4.05 6.34
N VAL A 83 4.02 5.27 6.59
CA VAL A 83 2.97 5.54 7.58
C VAL A 83 1.85 6.41 7.03
N LEU A 84 0.63 6.12 7.47
CA LEU A 84 -0.49 7.04 7.40
C LEU A 84 -0.49 7.86 8.68
N LYS A 85 -0.12 9.14 8.57
CA LYS A 85 -0.20 10.08 9.69
C LYS A 85 -1.62 10.58 9.79
N THR A 86 -2.15 10.66 11.00
CA THR A 86 -3.47 11.25 11.29
C THR A 86 -3.32 12.24 12.43
N LYS A 87 -4.35 13.05 12.70
CA LYS A 87 -4.37 13.92 13.90
C LYS A 87 -4.33 13.14 15.23
N PHE A 88 -4.53 11.82 15.19
CA PHE A 88 -4.58 10.93 16.36
C PHE A 88 -3.34 10.04 16.52
N GLY A 89 -2.43 10.05 15.53
CA GLY A 89 -1.21 9.26 15.55
C GLY A 89 -0.88 8.63 14.20
N GLU A 90 0.12 7.74 14.23
CA GLU A 90 0.65 7.08 13.03
C GLU A 90 0.18 5.62 12.93
N ILE A 91 -0.09 5.20 11.70
CA ILE A 91 -0.53 3.86 11.33
C ILE A 91 0.45 3.33 10.29
N LYS A 92 1.06 2.16 10.54
CA LYS A 92 1.96 1.51 9.57
C LYS A 92 1.18 1.12 8.31
N ILE A 93 1.71 1.48 7.14
CA ILE A 93 1.19 1.07 5.84
C ILE A 93 1.80 -0.28 5.50
N TYR A 94 0.95 -1.26 5.20
CA TYR A 94 1.37 -2.54 4.63
C TYR A 94 1.28 -2.47 3.11
N TRP A 95 2.41 -2.68 2.45
CA TRP A 95 2.52 -2.59 1.00
C TRP A 95 2.04 -3.88 0.34
N GLU A 96 1.25 -3.75 -0.73
CA GLU A 96 0.86 -4.87 -1.58
C GLU A 96 2.14 -5.51 -2.18
N ASN A 97 2.19 -6.84 -2.23
CA ASN A 97 3.39 -7.60 -2.63
C ASN A 97 4.63 -7.34 -1.76
N SER A 98 4.44 -6.93 -0.50
CA SER A 98 5.52 -6.88 0.51
C SER A 98 6.16 -8.23 0.79
N THR A 99 5.68 -9.34 0.21
CA THR A 99 6.38 -10.62 0.30
C THR A 99 6.72 -11.17 -1.07
N VAL A 100 7.99 -11.51 -1.27
CA VAL A 100 8.49 -12.12 -2.50
C VAL A 100 8.85 -13.57 -2.21
N ASN A 101 8.21 -14.50 -2.94
CA ASN A 101 8.61 -15.91 -2.94
C ASN A 101 9.66 -16.11 -4.03
N LEU A 102 10.80 -16.69 -3.64
CA LEU A 102 11.93 -17.04 -4.50
C LEU A 102 12.22 -18.53 -4.34
N GLY A 103 12.31 -19.26 -5.44
CA GLY A 103 12.81 -20.63 -5.51
C GLY A 103 14.32 -20.72 -5.27
N PRO A 104 14.88 -21.94 -5.22
CA PRO A 104 16.31 -22.15 -5.07
C PRO A 104 17.07 -21.50 -6.23
N ARG A 105 18.13 -20.73 -5.93
CA ARG A 105 18.98 -20.09 -6.95
C ARG A 105 18.23 -19.18 -7.95
N GLU A 106 17.02 -18.74 -7.60
CA GLU A 106 16.19 -17.90 -8.47
C GLU A 106 16.61 -16.43 -8.39
N ARG A 107 16.50 -15.74 -9.53
CA ARG A 107 16.46 -14.28 -9.61
C ARG A 107 15.09 -13.85 -10.11
N LYS A 108 14.55 -12.79 -9.51
CA LYS A 108 13.22 -12.30 -9.85
C LYS A 108 13.19 -10.79 -9.90
N ILE A 109 12.58 -10.26 -10.95
CA ILE A 109 12.27 -8.84 -11.07
C ILE A 109 10.97 -8.57 -10.34
N VAL A 110 11.00 -7.61 -9.42
CA VAL A 110 9.86 -7.25 -8.57
C VAL A 110 9.68 -5.74 -8.49
N LYS A 111 8.45 -5.33 -8.19
CA LYS A 111 8.11 -3.94 -7.89
C LYS A 111 8.27 -3.73 -6.38
N ILE A 112 9.10 -2.78 -5.97
CA ILE A 112 9.42 -2.51 -4.56
C ILE A 112 9.03 -1.07 -4.19
N PRO A 113 8.54 -0.84 -2.96
CA PRO A 113 8.34 0.51 -2.46
C PRO A 113 9.71 1.18 -2.22
N VAL A 114 9.81 2.47 -2.52
CA VAL A 114 11.03 3.27 -2.35
C VAL A 114 10.73 4.62 -1.72
N THR A 115 11.73 5.20 -1.06
CA THR A 115 11.61 6.49 -0.36
C THR A 115 11.60 7.73 -1.27
N LYS A 116 11.92 7.58 -2.57
CA LYS A 116 12.01 8.68 -3.55
C LYS A 116 11.13 8.40 -4.76
N ASN A 117 10.48 9.43 -5.27
CA ASN A 117 9.62 9.36 -6.46
C ASN A 117 10.19 10.24 -7.59
N CYS A 118 11.26 9.77 -8.22
CA CYS A 118 12.03 10.52 -9.23
C CYS A 118 12.44 9.61 -10.39
N SER A 119 12.73 10.19 -11.55
CA SER A 119 13.10 9.45 -12.76
C SER A 119 14.47 8.76 -12.67
N ASN A 120 15.40 9.32 -11.92
CA ASN A 120 16.74 8.76 -11.74
C ASN A 120 17.04 8.62 -10.25
N ILE A 121 17.00 7.37 -9.77
CA ILE A 121 17.34 7.03 -8.40
C ILE A 121 18.40 5.93 -8.37
N LEU A 122 19.28 6.00 -7.38
CA LEU A 122 20.20 4.94 -7.02
C LEU A 122 19.64 4.21 -5.80
N ILE A 123 19.52 2.89 -5.93
CA ILE A 123 19.25 1.99 -4.81
C ILE A 123 20.54 1.24 -4.55
N ASN A 124 21.08 1.40 -3.34
CA ASN A 124 22.28 0.68 -2.90
C ASN A 124 21.95 -0.78 -2.59
N HIS A 125 22.96 -1.65 -2.69
CA HIS A 125 22.87 -3.07 -2.34
C HIS A 125 22.18 -3.28 -0.99
N GLN A 126 21.20 -4.20 -0.97
CA GLN A 126 20.47 -4.57 0.23
C GLN A 126 20.59 -6.07 0.49
N LYS A 127 20.87 -6.43 1.74
CA LYS A 127 20.69 -7.80 2.24
C LYS A 127 19.29 -7.90 2.84
N LEU A 128 18.40 -8.60 2.15
CA LEU A 128 16.99 -8.70 2.56
C LEU A 128 16.75 -9.87 3.53
N ALA A 129 17.52 -10.95 3.37
CA ALA A 129 17.52 -12.11 4.25
C ALA A 129 18.86 -12.87 4.11
N PRO A 130 19.20 -13.83 4.98
CA PRO A 130 20.37 -14.68 4.79
C PRO A 130 20.35 -15.37 3.41
N GLY A 131 21.35 -15.07 2.58
CA GLY A 131 21.46 -15.59 1.22
C GLY A 131 20.46 -15.00 0.22
N VAL A 132 19.76 -13.90 0.55
CA VAL A 132 18.90 -13.17 -0.38
C VAL A 132 19.33 -11.71 -0.45
N GLU A 133 19.66 -11.27 -1.66
CA GLU A 133 20.22 -9.94 -1.88
C GLU A 133 19.52 -9.24 -3.03
N MET A 134 19.50 -7.92 -2.95
CA MET A 134 19.15 -7.02 -4.03
C MET A 134 20.41 -6.23 -4.40
N PRO A 135 20.95 -6.38 -5.63
CA PRO A 135 22.14 -5.65 -6.05
C PRO A 135 21.87 -4.15 -6.16
N SER A 136 22.94 -3.35 -6.12
CA SER A 136 22.83 -1.92 -6.42
C SER A 136 22.31 -1.71 -7.84
N LEU A 137 21.42 -0.74 -8.03
CA LEU A 137 20.83 -0.46 -9.34
C LEU A 137 20.44 1.01 -9.47
N ILE A 138 20.54 1.51 -10.71
CA ILE A 138 19.99 2.82 -11.10
C ILE A 138 18.67 2.55 -11.83
N THR A 139 17.60 3.21 -11.40
CA THR A 139 16.26 3.00 -11.95
C THR A 139 15.41 4.25 -11.81
N SER A 140 14.18 4.18 -12.31
CA SER A 140 13.16 5.21 -12.14
C SER A 140 12.11 4.77 -11.12
N ALA A 141 11.65 5.70 -10.30
CA ALA A 141 10.51 5.50 -9.43
C ALA A 141 9.28 6.26 -9.94
N LYS A 142 8.13 5.58 -9.90
CA LYS A 142 6.81 6.18 -10.14
C LYS A 142 5.86 5.75 -9.04
N ASP A 143 5.11 6.71 -8.50
CA ASP A 143 4.21 6.52 -7.37
C ASP A 143 4.90 5.88 -6.16
N PHE A 144 6.18 6.24 -5.94
CA PHE A 144 7.06 5.68 -4.91
C PHE A 144 7.33 4.17 -5.05
N TYR A 145 7.19 3.63 -6.25
CA TYR A 145 7.62 2.27 -6.57
C TYR A 145 8.71 2.26 -7.63
N ALA A 146 9.66 1.35 -7.46
CA ALA A 146 10.72 1.08 -8.42
C ALA A 146 10.72 -0.41 -8.80
N ILE A 147 11.32 -0.72 -9.95
CA ILE A 147 11.55 -2.11 -10.37
C ILE A 147 12.98 -2.49 -9.98
N ALA A 148 13.14 -3.63 -9.31
CA ALA A 148 14.42 -4.15 -8.85
C ALA A 148 14.52 -5.67 -9.06
N GLU A 149 15.75 -6.18 -9.23
CA GLU A 149 16.04 -7.62 -9.20
C GLU A 149 16.34 -8.06 -7.76
N ILE A 150 15.78 -9.17 -7.32
CA ILE A 150 16.15 -9.84 -6.07
C ILE A 150 16.65 -11.24 -6.42
N ALA A 151 17.76 -11.64 -5.81
CA ALA A 151 18.41 -12.92 -6.03
C ALA A 151 18.43 -13.76 -4.74
N ASN A 152 17.96 -15.00 -4.83
CA ASN A 152 18.15 -16.02 -3.80
C ASN A 152 19.38 -16.87 -4.13
N PHE A 153 20.41 -16.78 -3.30
CA PHE A 153 21.62 -17.60 -3.40
C PHE A 153 21.54 -18.90 -2.58
N ASN A 154 20.42 -19.17 -1.92
CA ASN A 154 20.24 -20.43 -1.22
C ASN A 154 19.88 -21.57 -2.19
N ASN A 155 20.08 -22.81 -1.72
CA ASN A 155 19.67 -24.03 -2.41
C ASN A 155 18.22 -24.45 -2.06
N HIS A 156 17.46 -23.60 -1.36
CA HIS A 156 16.07 -23.83 -0.99
C HIS A 156 15.23 -22.58 -1.27
N SER A 157 13.91 -22.76 -1.42
CA SER A 157 12.98 -21.66 -1.59
C SER A 157 12.85 -20.83 -0.32
N ILE A 158 12.65 -19.52 -0.48
CA ILE A 158 12.52 -18.58 0.63
C ILE A 158 11.45 -17.53 0.33
N LYS A 159 10.75 -17.11 1.38
CA LYS A 159 9.81 -16.00 1.36
C LYS A 159 10.42 -14.82 2.11
N VAL A 160 10.58 -13.69 1.44
CA VAL A 160 11.23 -12.50 2.00
C VAL A 160 10.24 -11.35 2.07
N GLY A 161 10.21 -10.66 3.21
CA GLY A 161 9.38 -9.49 3.46
C GLY A 161 10.10 -8.17 3.16
N ILE A 162 9.48 -7.29 2.39
CA ILE A 162 9.85 -5.89 2.19
C ILE A 162 8.80 -5.05 2.91
N GLU A 163 9.00 -4.87 4.22
CA GLU A 163 8.00 -4.23 5.07
C GLU A 163 8.01 -2.70 4.97
N ASN A 164 9.17 -2.13 4.66
CA ASN A 164 9.37 -0.69 4.59
C ASN A 164 9.87 -0.30 3.19
N PRO A 165 9.59 0.92 2.74
CA PRO A 165 10.18 1.46 1.53
C PRO A 165 11.71 1.39 1.59
N ILE A 166 12.34 0.96 0.49
CA ILE A 166 13.80 0.91 0.39
C ILE A 166 14.35 2.33 0.22
N THR A 167 15.41 2.64 0.96
CA THR A 167 16.13 3.91 0.85
C THR A 167 16.70 4.08 -0.55
N ALA A 168 16.42 5.24 -1.16
CA ALA A 168 16.90 5.59 -2.49
C ALA A 168 17.51 7.00 -2.46
N GLU A 169 18.53 7.20 -3.27
CA GLU A 169 19.22 8.47 -3.46
C GLU A 169 18.90 9.01 -4.85
N ILE A 170 18.84 10.34 -5.01
CA ILE A 170 18.68 10.93 -6.34
C ILE A 170 20.00 10.74 -7.08
N TYR A 171 19.93 10.15 -8.27
CA TYR A 171 21.09 10.00 -9.12
C TYR A 171 21.11 11.13 -10.14
N GLU A 172 21.87 12.19 -9.85
CA GLU A 172 22.15 13.25 -10.81
C GLU A 172 23.32 12.80 -11.69
N THR A 173 23.06 12.54 -12.97
CA THR A 173 24.14 12.57 -13.96
C THR A 173 24.59 14.01 -14.06
N GLU A 174 25.82 14.31 -13.63
CA GLU A 174 26.41 15.64 -13.86
C GLU A 174 26.15 16.03 -15.32
N ASN A 175 25.40 17.12 -15.52
CA ASN A 175 25.38 17.78 -16.81
C ASN A 175 26.81 18.26 -17.05
N ASN A 176 27.54 17.53 -17.89
CA ASN A 176 28.67 18.06 -18.65
C ASN A 176 28.16 19.23 -19.51
N THR A 177 27.93 20.37 -18.87
CA THR A 177 27.94 21.69 -19.49
C THR A 177 29.22 22.35 -19.03
N LYS A 178 30.35 21.79 -19.50
CA LYS A 178 31.59 22.53 -19.61
C LYS A 178 31.55 23.31 -20.92
N ASN A 179 31.52 24.63 -20.76
CA ASN A 179 31.90 25.70 -21.69
C ASN A 179 31.03 25.93 -22.94
#